data_AF-A0A8D0HL82-F1
#
_entry.id   AF-A0A8D0HL82-F1
#
_cell.length_a   1.000
_cell.length_b   1.000
_cell.length_c   1.000
_cell.angle_alpha   90.00
_cell.angle_beta   90.00
_cell.angle_gamma   90.00
#
_symmetry.space_group_name_H-M   'P 1'
#
loop_
_entity.id
_entity.type
_entity.pdbx_description
1 polymer ?
#
loop_
_entity_poly.entity_id
_entity_poly.type
_entity_poly.pdbx_seq_one_letter_code
_entity_poly.pdbx_strand_id
1 'polypeptide(L)'
;MVLVPLIRGCVQLLALPILALSYLGLWDPICKKIFPFVMARLTKRYNCKLSKEKNQLFSNLREFAGPGGKLTLLEIGAGSGANFQFYPPGSRVTCTDPNPNFEKFLLKSIAESPHLHFERFVVASGEDLRPVADGSVDVVVCTLVLCSVHSVDAVLREVLRVLRLVSRVKTGEPSCHPPTPGRSGSSTNMQTGGPASLPVPRPPPR
;
A
#
# COMPACT_ATOMS: atom_id res chain seq x y z
N MET A 1 -53.26 -1.37 1.55
CA MET A 1 -52.71 -0.10 0.98
C MET A 1 -52.25 0.93 2.03
N VAL A 2 -52.47 0.72 3.35
CA VAL A 2 -52.10 1.68 4.42
C VAL A 2 -50.65 1.53 4.92
N LEU A 3 -50.02 0.38 4.68
CA LEU A 3 -48.68 0.08 5.20
C LEU A 3 -47.58 0.98 4.60
N VAL A 4 -47.64 1.26 3.30
CA VAL A 4 -46.65 2.09 2.60
C VAL A 4 -46.63 3.55 3.10
N PRO A 5 -47.77 4.27 3.22
CA PRO A 5 -47.76 5.62 3.77
C PRO A 5 -47.37 5.67 5.25
N LEU A 6 -47.71 4.65 6.04
CA LEU A 6 -47.27 4.55 7.43
C LEU A 6 -45.74 4.41 7.54
N ILE A 7 -45.14 3.51 6.75
CA ILE A 7 -43.69 3.34 6.69
C ILE A 7 -43.02 4.64 6.23
N ARG A 8 -43.57 5.31 5.20
CA ARG A 8 -43.05 6.59 4.70
C ARG A 8 -43.05 7.67 5.78
N GLY A 9 -44.14 7.80 6.54
CA GLY A 9 -44.24 8.74 7.66
C GLY A 9 -43.21 8.44 8.76
N CYS A 10 -43.04 7.17 9.11
CA CYS A 10 -42.01 6.75 10.07
C CYS A 10 -40.59 7.09 9.60
N VAL A 11 -40.27 6.83 8.31
CA VAL A 11 -38.95 7.16 7.74
C VAL A 11 -38.72 8.68 7.76
N GLN A 12 -39.72 9.48 7.41
CA GLN A 12 -39.61 10.94 7.46
C GLN A 12 -39.42 11.45 8.90
N LEU A 13 -40.18 10.91 9.86
CA LEU A 13 -40.06 11.27 11.27
C LEU A 13 -38.66 10.93 11.83
N LEU A 14 -38.10 9.78 11.43
CA LEU A 14 -36.75 9.36 11.81
C LEU A 14 -35.65 10.17 11.09
N ALA A 15 -35.93 10.66 9.88
CA ALA A 15 -34.99 11.49 9.11
C ALA A 15 -35.01 12.97 9.54
N LEU A 16 -36.11 13.47 10.12
CA LEU A 16 -36.25 14.87 10.53
C LEU A 16 -35.13 15.36 11.48
N PRO A 17 -34.71 14.61 12.53
CA PRO A 17 -33.59 15.00 13.37
C PRO A 17 -32.26 15.08 12.60
N ILE A 18 -32.03 14.15 11.66
CA ILE A 18 -30.82 14.11 10.82
C ILE A 18 -30.82 15.30 9.87
N LEU A 19 -31.96 15.59 9.23
CA LEU A 19 -32.15 16.73 8.34
C LEU A 19 -32.03 18.06 9.09
N ALA A 20 -32.58 18.16 10.30
CA ALA A 20 -32.43 19.33 11.15
C ALA A 20 -30.97 19.54 11.58
N LEU A 21 -30.27 18.49 12.02
CA LEU A 21 -28.85 18.55 12.36
C LEU A 21 -27.97 18.88 11.13
N SER A 22 -28.35 18.38 9.95
CA SER A 22 -27.68 18.67 8.68
C SER A 22 -27.91 20.13 8.27
N TYR A 23 -29.15 20.62 8.37
CA TYR A 23 -29.52 22.01 8.11
C TYR A 23 -28.80 22.98 9.05
N LEU A 24 -28.63 22.61 10.32
CA LEU A 24 -27.88 23.38 11.32
C LEU A 24 -26.36 23.27 11.16
N GLY A 25 -25.85 22.47 10.21
CA GLY A 25 -24.41 22.26 10.00
C GLY A 25 -23.71 21.47 11.13
N LEU A 26 -24.47 20.91 12.07
CA LEU A 26 -23.96 20.19 13.24
C LEU A 26 -23.75 18.70 12.94
N TRP A 27 -24.37 18.16 11.89
CA TRP A 27 -24.28 16.76 11.51
C TRP A 27 -22.85 16.33 11.17
N ASP A 28 -22.15 17.05 10.29
CA ASP A 28 -20.81 16.67 9.84
C ASP A 28 -19.78 16.62 10.99
N PRO A 29 -19.70 17.63 11.90
CA PRO A 29 -18.83 17.55 13.07
C PRO A 29 -19.15 16.37 13.99
N ILE A 30 -20.43 16.07 14.21
CA ILE A 30 -20.86 14.95 15.06
C ILE A 30 -20.44 13.62 14.42
N CYS A 31 -20.75 13.42 13.13
CA CYS A 31 -20.34 12.24 12.38
C CYS A 31 -18.82 12.07 12.38
N LYS A 32 -18.05 13.12 12.11
CA LYS A 32 -16.57 13.08 12.12
C LYS A 32 -15.99 12.73 13.48
N LYS A 33 -16.65 13.06 14.59
CA LYS A 33 -16.19 12.70 15.95
C LYS A 33 -16.59 11.28 16.36
N ILE A 34 -17.81 10.86 16.02
CA ILE A 34 -18.34 9.55 16.41
C ILE A 34 -17.72 8.44 15.54
N PHE A 35 -17.57 8.69 14.25
CA PHE A 35 -17.07 7.70 13.28
C PHE A 35 -15.73 7.08 13.69
N PRO A 36 -14.68 7.85 14.07
CA PRO A 36 -13.42 7.27 14.54
C PRO A 36 -13.55 6.36 15.75
N PHE A 37 -14.45 6.69 16.68
CA PHE A 37 -14.66 5.87 17.88
C PHE A 37 -15.33 4.54 17.54
N VAL A 38 -16.35 4.58 16.68
CA VAL A 38 -17.04 3.39 16.18
C VAL A 38 -16.06 2.52 15.37
N MET A 39 -15.32 3.14 14.45
CA MET A 39 -14.36 2.44 13.61
C MET A 39 -13.22 1.85 14.43
N ALA A 40 -12.58 2.58 15.34
CA ALA A 40 -11.50 2.03 16.17
C ALA A 40 -11.93 0.76 16.93
N ARG A 41 -13.21 0.66 17.33
CA ARG A 41 -13.76 -0.54 17.97
C ARG A 41 -14.08 -1.67 16.98
N LEU A 42 -14.74 -1.36 15.86
CA LEU A 42 -15.14 -2.36 14.86
C LEU A 42 -13.93 -2.91 14.08
N THR A 43 -13.06 -2.01 13.65
CA THR A 43 -11.83 -2.28 12.90
C THR A 43 -10.91 -3.23 13.66
N LYS A 44 -10.86 -3.18 15.01
CA LYS A 44 -10.08 -4.13 15.81
C LYS A 44 -10.57 -5.57 15.65
N ARG A 45 -11.89 -5.79 15.62
CA ARG A 45 -12.48 -7.13 15.44
C ARG A 45 -12.27 -7.65 14.01
N TYR A 46 -12.45 -6.79 13.01
CA TYR A 46 -12.24 -7.15 11.61
C TYR A 46 -10.77 -7.49 11.33
N ASN A 47 -9.83 -6.66 11.77
CA ASN A 47 -8.41 -6.87 11.51
C ASN A 47 -7.81 -8.07 12.23
N CYS A 48 -8.36 -8.48 13.39
CA CYS A 48 -7.91 -9.69 14.05
C CYS A 48 -8.12 -10.92 13.17
N LYS A 49 -9.26 -10.96 12.44
CA LYS A 49 -9.55 -12.05 11.49
C LYS A 49 -8.70 -12.01 10.24
N LEU A 50 -8.24 -10.83 9.82
CA LEU A 50 -7.41 -10.65 8.62
C LEU A 50 -5.90 -10.68 8.91
N SER A 51 -5.46 -11.04 10.11
CA SER A 51 -4.04 -10.90 10.46
C SER A 51 -3.14 -11.76 9.58
N LYS A 52 -3.62 -12.92 9.10
CA LYS A 52 -2.86 -13.82 8.22
C LYS A 52 -2.69 -13.20 6.83
N GLU A 53 -3.78 -12.69 6.25
CA GLU A 53 -3.80 -12.04 4.94
C GLU A 53 -2.96 -10.77 4.97
N LYS A 54 -3.02 -9.99 6.06
CA LYS A 54 -2.19 -8.78 6.24
C LYS A 54 -0.72 -9.11 6.37
N ASN A 55 -0.37 -10.16 7.13
CA ASN A 55 1.02 -10.64 7.19
C ASN A 55 1.56 -11.02 5.81
N GLN A 56 0.74 -11.70 4.99
CA GLN A 56 1.13 -12.03 3.62
C GLN A 56 1.28 -10.78 2.75
N LEU A 57 0.32 -9.86 2.81
CA LEU A 57 0.31 -8.61 2.05
C LEU A 57 1.56 -7.75 2.32
N PHE A 58 2.03 -7.73 3.56
CA PHE A 58 3.14 -6.89 3.99
C PHE A 58 4.48 -7.63 4.09
N SER A 59 4.53 -8.91 3.72
CA SER A 59 5.72 -9.77 3.90
C SER A 59 6.95 -9.31 3.12
N ASN A 60 6.76 -8.76 1.93
CA ASN A 60 7.83 -8.31 1.03
C ASN A 60 8.17 -6.82 1.16
N LEU A 61 7.57 -6.10 2.12
CA LEU A 61 7.78 -4.65 2.28
C LEU A 61 9.27 -4.27 2.40
N ARG A 62 10.07 -5.12 3.06
CA ARG A 62 11.51 -4.89 3.25
C ARG A 62 12.29 -4.80 1.94
N GLU A 63 11.84 -5.47 0.89
CA GLU A 63 12.54 -5.52 -0.40
C GLU A 63 12.50 -4.18 -1.13
N PHE A 64 11.57 -3.30 -0.77
CA PHE A 64 11.41 -1.98 -1.36
C PHE A 64 12.18 -0.89 -0.63
N ALA A 65 12.92 -1.22 0.44
CA ALA A 65 13.72 -0.23 1.15
C ALA A 65 14.77 0.39 0.21
N GLY A 66 14.85 1.72 0.22
CA GLY A 66 15.84 2.45 -0.58
C GLY A 66 17.29 2.19 -0.15
N PRO A 67 18.28 2.84 -0.79
CA PRO A 67 19.71 2.61 -0.57
C PRO A 67 20.20 2.73 0.88
N GLY A 68 19.45 3.43 1.74
CA GLY A 68 19.73 3.56 3.18
C GLY A 68 19.23 2.39 4.04
N GLY A 69 18.64 1.35 3.46
CA GLY A 69 18.16 0.14 4.16
C GLY A 69 16.95 0.35 5.07
N LYS A 70 16.51 1.60 5.27
CA LYS A 70 15.30 1.96 6.02
C LYS A 70 14.15 2.19 5.05
N LEU A 71 13.03 1.54 5.31
CA LEU A 71 11.82 1.65 4.51
C LEU A 71 11.04 2.91 4.92
N THR A 72 10.73 3.79 3.97
CA THR A 72 9.90 4.98 4.18
C THR A 72 8.50 4.73 3.62
N LEU A 73 7.49 4.66 4.49
CA LEU A 73 6.10 4.39 4.11
C LEU A 73 5.22 5.62 4.27
N LEU A 74 4.33 5.79 3.29
CA LEU A 74 3.13 6.60 3.43
C LEU A 74 1.91 5.69 3.63
N GLU A 75 1.20 5.83 4.73
CA GLU A 75 -0.11 5.19 4.89
C GLU A 75 -1.22 6.20 4.62
N ILE A 76 -2.00 5.98 3.56
CA ILE A 76 -3.17 6.80 3.23
C ILE A 76 -4.39 6.21 3.94
N GLY A 77 -5.19 7.08 4.56
CA GLY A 77 -6.36 6.71 5.37
C GLY A 77 -5.99 5.78 6.51
N ALA A 78 -4.94 6.12 7.26
CA ALA A 78 -4.40 5.30 8.34
C ALA A 78 -5.44 5.01 9.44
N GLY A 79 -6.45 5.88 9.59
CA GLY A 79 -7.49 5.74 10.59
C GLY A 79 -6.89 5.53 11.98
N SER A 80 -7.22 4.42 12.63
CA SER A 80 -6.68 4.10 13.95
C SER A 80 -5.33 3.39 13.95
N GLY A 81 -4.62 3.27 12.81
CA GLY A 81 -3.28 2.66 12.76
C GLY A 81 -3.26 1.12 12.77
N ALA A 82 -4.27 0.47 12.19
CA ALA A 82 -4.44 -0.98 12.32
C ALA A 82 -3.42 -1.84 11.54
N ASN A 83 -2.54 -1.22 10.74
CA ASN A 83 -1.53 -1.90 9.95
C ASN A 83 -0.14 -1.93 10.61
N PHE A 84 0.11 -1.08 11.60
CA PHE A 84 1.45 -0.83 12.16
C PHE A 84 2.19 -2.08 12.66
N GLN A 85 1.47 -3.01 13.30
CA GLN A 85 2.05 -4.26 13.79
C GLN A 85 2.63 -5.17 12.67
N PHE A 86 2.24 -4.96 11.41
CA PHE A 86 2.67 -5.77 10.28
C PHE A 86 3.84 -5.15 9.50
N TYR A 87 4.20 -3.90 9.81
CA TYR A 87 5.27 -3.22 9.11
C TYR A 87 6.65 -3.66 9.63
N PRO A 88 7.66 -3.70 8.74
CA PRO A 88 9.01 -4.07 9.16
C PRO A 88 9.57 -3.16 10.27
N PRO A 89 10.29 -3.70 11.26
CA PRO A 89 11.07 -2.92 12.20
C PRO A 89 12.00 -1.92 11.53
N GLY A 90 12.13 -0.72 12.12
CA GLY A 90 12.95 0.37 11.61
C GLY A 90 12.30 1.17 10.46
N SER A 91 11.07 0.84 10.08
CA SER A 91 10.33 1.60 9.07
C SER A 91 9.99 3.00 9.56
N ARG A 92 10.16 4.00 8.69
CA ARG A 92 9.69 5.38 8.89
C ARG A 92 8.28 5.50 8.34
N VAL A 93 7.34 5.98 9.13
CA VAL A 93 5.92 5.98 8.75
C VAL A 93 5.35 7.39 8.87
N THR A 94 4.90 7.93 7.74
CA THR A 94 4.02 9.09 7.66
C THR A 94 2.60 8.61 7.38
N CYS A 95 1.62 9.16 8.08
CA CYS A 95 0.21 8.78 7.92
C CYS A 95 -0.63 9.96 7.44
N THR A 96 -1.64 9.70 6.62
CA THR A 96 -2.64 10.70 6.23
C THR A 96 -4.05 10.22 6.50
N ASP A 97 -4.94 11.13 6.90
CA ASP A 97 -6.39 10.88 6.95
C ASP A 97 -7.13 12.24 6.90
N PRO A 98 -8.25 12.37 6.16
CA PRO A 98 -8.99 13.62 6.10
C PRO A 98 -9.67 13.99 7.41
N ASN A 99 -9.83 13.04 8.34
CA ASN A 99 -10.48 13.27 9.63
C ASN A 99 -9.44 13.38 10.77
N PRO A 100 -9.21 14.59 11.33
CA PRO A 100 -8.20 14.80 12.36
C PRO A 100 -8.48 14.02 13.66
N ASN A 101 -9.74 13.62 13.90
CA ASN A 101 -10.12 12.94 15.13
C ASN A 101 -9.56 11.50 15.24
N PHE A 102 -8.96 10.97 14.18
CA PHE A 102 -8.26 9.69 14.20
C PHE A 102 -6.89 9.75 14.87
N GLU A 103 -6.24 10.91 14.90
CA GLU A 103 -4.85 11.08 15.37
C GLU A 103 -4.64 10.47 16.76
N LYS A 104 -5.53 10.74 17.71
CA LYS A 104 -5.42 10.18 19.08
C LYS A 104 -5.44 8.65 19.13
N PHE A 105 -6.19 8.00 18.24
CA PHE A 105 -6.26 6.54 18.17
C PHE A 105 -5.03 5.98 17.48
N LEU A 106 -4.60 6.64 16.41
CA LEU A 106 -3.38 6.32 15.68
C LEU A 106 -2.14 6.39 16.59
N LEU A 107 -1.99 7.46 17.36
CA LEU A 107 -0.88 7.61 18.32
C LEU A 107 -0.86 6.51 19.37
N LYS A 108 -2.03 6.02 19.80
CA LYS A 108 -2.11 4.84 20.68
C LYS A 108 -1.55 3.58 20.01
N SER A 109 -1.91 3.33 18.75
CA SER A 109 -1.38 2.18 18.00
C SER A 109 0.12 2.32 17.67
N ILE A 110 0.62 3.54 17.50
CA ILE A 110 2.07 3.81 17.42
C ILE A 110 2.77 3.46 18.73
N ALA A 111 2.21 3.84 19.88
CA ALA A 111 2.78 3.48 21.18
C ALA A 111 2.82 1.96 21.42
N GLU A 112 1.87 1.22 20.83
CA GLU A 112 1.84 -0.26 20.84
C GLU A 112 2.79 -0.88 19.78
N SER A 113 3.42 -0.08 18.92
CA SER A 113 4.29 -0.51 17.81
C SER A 113 5.69 0.13 17.88
N PRO A 114 6.47 -0.10 18.96
CA PRO A 114 7.75 0.59 19.21
C PRO A 114 8.84 0.25 18.19
N HIS A 115 8.63 -0.76 17.34
CA HIS A 115 9.53 -1.10 16.24
C HIS A 115 9.46 -0.11 15.06
N LEU A 116 8.51 0.81 15.06
CA LEU A 116 8.34 1.83 14.01
C LEU A 116 8.91 3.18 14.42
N HIS A 117 9.41 3.92 13.43
CA HIS A 117 9.71 5.34 13.56
C HIS A 117 8.56 6.16 13.00
N PHE A 118 7.66 6.60 13.88
CA PHE A 118 6.56 7.48 13.49
C PHE A 118 7.08 8.88 13.20
N GLU A 119 6.76 9.43 12.02
CA GLU A 119 7.22 10.75 11.62
C GLU A 119 6.20 11.83 11.93
N ARG A 120 4.99 11.68 11.37
CA ARG A 120 3.89 12.62 11.52
C ARG A 120 2.57 12.03 11.05
N PHE A 121 1.49 12.63 11.56
CA PHE A 121 0.14 12.51 11.01
C PHE A 121 -0.19 13.78 10.23
N VAL A 122 -0.76 13.62 9.04
CA VAL A 122 -1.14 14.73 8.15
C VAL A 122 -2.64 14.67 7.90
N VAL A 123 -3.33 15.77 8.17
CA VAL A 123 -4.75 15.90 7.83
C VAL A 123 -4.87 16.21 6.35
N ALA A 124 -5.07 15.18 5.54
CA ALA A 124 -5.13 15.25 4.08
C ALA A 124 -5.97 14.10 3.52
N SER A 125 -6.66 14.34 2.39
CA SER A 125 -7.32 13.26 1.66
C SER A 125 -6.31 12.56 0.75
N GLY A 126 -6.61 11.32 0.35
CA GLY A 126 -5.77 10.60 -0.61
C GLY A 126 -5.72 11.26 -1.99
N GLU A 127 -6.71 12.09 -2.33
CA GLU A 127 -6.77 12.82 -3.60
C GLU A 127 -5.87 14.07 -3.62
N ASP A 128 -5.38 14.50 -2.45
CA ASP A 128 -4.58 15.71 -2.28
C ASP A 128 -3.52 15.53 -1.20
N LEU A 129 -2.34 15.04 -1.63
CA LEU A 129 -1.18 14.79 -0.78
C LEU A 129 -0.11 15.89 -0.94
N ARG A 130 -0.49 17.14 -1.25
CA ARG A 130 0.43 18.29 -1.32
C ARG A 130 1.40 18.41 -0.13
N PRO A 131 1.05 18.06 1.12
CA PRO A 131 2.00 18.08 2.25
C PRO A 131 3.06 16.96 2.23
N VAL A 132 2.99 16.03 1.27
CA VAL A 132 3.96 14.94 1.06
C VAL A 132 4.77 15.25 -0.21
N ALA A 133 6.09 15.27 -0.07
CA ALA A 133 6.98 15.64 -1.17
C ALA A 133 7.03 14.57 -2.27
N ASP A 134 7.28 15.01 -3.50
CA ASP A 134 7.50 14.15 -4.67
C ASP A 134 8.68 13.19 -4.44
N GLY A 135 8.57 11.94 -4.90
CA GLY A 135 9.65 10.95 -4.81
C GLY A 135 10.20 10.68 -3.40
N SER A 136 9.43 10.98 -2.35
CA SER A 136 9.90 10.97 -0.97
C SER A 136 9.73 9.63 -0.26
N VAL A 137 8.81 8.78 -0.73
CA VAL A 137 8.46 7.52 -0.07
C VAL A 137 8.81 6.30 -0.92
N ASP A 138 9.16 5.21 -0.26
CA ASP A 138 9.48 3.93 -0.92
C ASP A 138 8.22 3.13 -1.22
N VAL A 139 7.25 3.17 -0.31
CA VAL A 139 5.99 2.43 -0.41
C VAL A 139 4.82 3.32 0.02
N VAL A 140 3.71 3.20 -0.70
CA VAL A 140 2.42 3.74 -0.27
C VAL A 140 1.47 2.58 0.06
N VAL A 141 0.83 2.66 1.23
CA VAL A 141 -0.16 1.68 1.69
C VAL A 141 -1.53 2.33 1.72
N CYS A 142 -2.51 1.69 1.07
CA CYS A 142 -3.90 2.14 1.01
C CYS A 142 -4.84 0.95 1.31
N THR A 143 -5.16 0.68 2.58
CA THR A 143 -6.08 -0.42 2.94
C THR A 143 -7.45 0.11 3.33
N LEU A 144 -8.53 -0.34 2.65
CA LEU A 144 -9.91 0.08 2.90
C LEU A 144 -10.19 1.58 2.69
N VAL A 145 -9.40 2.25 1.84
CA VAL A 145 -9.52 3.70 1.57
C VAL A 145 -10.12 3.99 0.20
N LEU A 146 -9.77 3.21 -0.82
CA LEU A 146 -10.17 3.54 -2.20
C LEU A 146 -11.68 3.47 -2.45
N CYS A 147 -12.45 2.83 -1.56
CA CYS A 147 -13.91 2.79 -1.66
C CYS A 147 -14.60 4.03 -1.07
N SER A 148 -13.88 4.93 -0.40
CA SER A 148 -14.44 6.13 0.24
C SER A 148 -14.01 7.45 -0.42
N VAL A 149 -13.14 7.40 -1.43
CA VAL A 149 -12.67 8.58 -2.17
C VAL A 149 -13.61 8.95 -3.31
N HIS A 150 -13.60 10.21 -3.73
CA HIS A 150 -14.41 10.68 -4.86
C HIS A 150 -13.79 10.27 -6.19
N SER A 151 -12.46 10.24 -6.28
CA SER A 151 -11.73 9.88 -7.50
C SER A 151 -10.54 8.99 -7.17
N VAL A 152 -10.63 7.70 -7.53
CA VAL A 152 -9.52 6.76 -7.43
C VAL A 152 -8.35 7.22 -8.31
N ASP A 153 -8.63 7.74 -9.51
CA ASP A 153 -7.59 8.24 -10.42
C ASP A 153 -6.78 9.39 -9.82
N ALA A 154 -7.43 10.28 -9.05
CA ALA A 154 -6.73 11.35 -8.34
C ALA A 154 -5.77 10.78 -7.27
N VAL A 155 -6.23 9.79 -6.50
CA VAL A 155 -5.37 9.10 -5.52
C VAL A 155 -4.19 8.45 -6.21
N LEU A 156 -4.41 7.72 -7.31
CA LEU A 156 -3.34 7.03 -8.02
C LEU A 156 -2.30 8.00 -8.61
N ARG A 157 -2.72 9.18 -9.08
CA ARG A 157 -1.78 10.23 -9.52
C ARG A 157 -0.90 10.71 -8.37
N GLU A 158 -1.50 10.97 -7.21
CA GLU A 158 -0.74 11.38 -6.02
C GLU A 158 0.20 10.27 -5.53
N VAL A 159 -0.25 9.01 -5.54
CA VAL A 159 0.58 7.83 -5.23
C VAL A 159 1.79 7.79 -6.15
N LEU A 160 1.61 7.93 -7.46
CA LEU A 160 2.71 7.94 -8.43
C LEU A 160 3.67 9.12 -8.21
N ARG A 161 3.15 10.29 -7.83
CA ARG A 161 3.97 11.49 -7.56
C ARG A 161 4.86 11.31 -6.33
N VAL A 162 4.31 10.80 -5.23
CA VAL A 162 5.05 10.69 -3.95
C VAL A 162 6.02 9.51 -3.92
N LEU A 163 5.76 8.47 -4.73
CA LEU A 163 6.64 7.31 -4.83
C LEU A 163 7.98 7.67 -5.46
N ARG A 164 9.06 7.21 -4.82
CA ARG A 164 10.40 7.28 -5.39
C ARG A 164 10.45 6.44 -6.66
N LEU A 165 10.66 7.08 -7.80
CA LEU A 165 10.92 6.38 -9.05
C LEU A 165 12.25 5.61 -8.91
N VAL A 166 12.16 4.28 -8.93
CA VAL A 166 13.35 3.44 -9.00
C VAL A 166 13.92 3.59 -10.41
N SER A 167 14.97 4.39 -10.57
CA SER A 167 15.80 4.35 -11.77
C SER A 167 16.36 2.93 -11.87
N ARG A 168 15.73 2.07 -12.69
CA ARG A 168 16.31 0.78 -13.05
C ARG A 168 17.53 1.03 -13.94
N VAL A 169 18.64 1.47 -13.36
CA VAL A 169 19.96 1.19 -13.93
C VAL A 169 20.40 -0.16 -13.37
N LYS A 170 19.77 -1.22 -13.88
CA LYS A 170 20.42 -2.52 -13.97
C LYS A 170 20.96 -2.63 -15.38
N THR A 171 22.13 -2.05 -15.63
CA THR A 171 22.99 -2.51 -16.75
C THR A 171 23.44 -3.92 -16.37
N GLY A 172 22.64 -4.88 -16.81
CA GLY A 172 22.76 -6.29 -16.53
C GLY A 172 21.62 -6.97 -17.25
N GLU A 173 21.66 -6.86 -18.59
CA GLU A 173 20.84 -7.73 -19.43
C GLU A 173 21.06 -9.18 -18.99
N PRO A 174 20.00 -9.96 -18.76
CA PRO A 174 20.14 -11.40 -18.82
C PRO A 174 20.41 -11.76 -20.28
N SER A 175 21.63 -12.22 -20.58
CA SER A 175 21.93 -12.81 -21.88
C SER A 175 20.94 -13.95 -22.14
N CYS A 176 19.99 -13.73 -23.05
CA CYS A 176 19.16 -14.78 -23.62
C CYS A 176 20.02 -15.64 -24.54
N HIS A 177 20.67 -16.67 -24.00
CA HIS A 177 21.10 -17.79 -24.81
C HIS A 177 19.90 -18.72 -25.08
N PRO A 178 19.58 -19.04 -26.34
CA PRO A 178 18.53 -20.01 -26.65
C PRO A 178 18.99 -21.43 -26.28
N PRO A 179 18.06 -22.32 -25.89
CA PRO A 179 18.38 -23.70 -25.56
C PRO A 179 18.78 -24.47 -26.82
N THR A 180 19.95 -25.11 -26.80
CA THR A 180 20.37 -26.06 -27.85
C THR A 180 19.51 -27.33 -27.78
N PRO A 181 18.94 -27.80 -28.91
CA PRO A 181 18.13 -29.02 -28.94
C PRO A 181 19.04 -30.26 -28.86
N GLY A 182 18.74 -31.16 -27.93
CA GLY A 182 19.48 -32.41 -27.79
C GLY A 182 19.05 -33.50 -28.78
N ARG A 183 19.94 -34.48 -28.99
CA ARG A 183 19.52 -35.90 -29.04
C ARG A 183 20.68 -36.89 -28.86
N SER A 184 20.52 -37.69 -27.80
CA SER A 184 20.79 -39.14 -27.65
C SER A 184 22.07 -39.78 -28.25
N GLY A 185 22.84 -40.45 -27.37
CA GLY A 185 23.25 -41.83 -27.64
C GLY A 185 24.70 -42.22 -27.32
N SER A 186 24.86 -43.02 -26.25
CA SER A 186 25.84 -44.10 -26.03
C SER A 186 27.36 -43.83 -25.91
N SER A 187 27.85 -44.10 -24.70
CA SER A 187 28.99 -44.98 -24.34
C SER A 187 30.45 -44.62 -24.67
N THR A 188 31.26 -44.98 -23.66
CA THR A 188 32.67 -45.44 -23.65
C THR A 188 33.83 -44.44 -23.48
N ASN A 189 34.62 -44.77 -22.44
CA ASN A 189 35.95 -44.29 -22.06
C ASN A 189 36.93 -44.12 -23.24
N MET A 190 37.93 -43.25 -23.04
CA MET A 190 39.34 -43.60 -22.84
C MET A 190 40.27 -42.50 -23.37
N GLN A 191 41.31 -42.19 -22.57
CA GLN A 191 42.44 -41.32 -22.93
C GLN A 191 43.12 -41.75 -24.24
N THR A 192 43.63 -40.79 -25.02
CA THR A 192 45.05 -40.64 -25.44
C THR A 192 45.22 -39.68 -26.64
N GLY A 193 46.30 -38.87 -26.59
CA GLY A 193 47.14 -38.45 -27.75
C GLY A 193 46.67 -37.33 -28.70
N GLY A 194 47.54 -36.32 -28.94
CA GLY A 194 47.35 -35.21 -29.90
C GLY A 194 47.45 -35.60 -31.39
N PRO A 195 47.86 -34.73 -32.36
CA PRO A 195 48.22 -33.32 -32.31
C PRO A 195 47.40 -32.43 -33.29
N ALA A 196 47.86 -31.18 -33.45
CA ALA A 196 47.23 -30.00 -34.07
C ALA A 196 46.81 -30.07 -35.56
N SER A 197 45.78 -29.28 -35.90
CA SER A 197 45.51 -28.80 -37.26
C SER A 197 44.79 -27.43 -37.27
N LEU A 198 45.10 -26.64 -38.30
CA LEU A 198 45.11 -25.18 -38.52
C LEU A 198 43.76 -24.41 -38.48
N PRO A 199 43.78 -23.05 -38.39
CA PRO A 199 42.59 -22.22 -38.18
C PRO A 199 41.87 -21.86 -39.50
N VAL A 200 40.52 -21.79 -39.45
CA VAL A 200 39.67 -21.33 -40.57
C VAL A 200 39.17 -19.90 -40.29
N PRO A 201 39.11 -18.99 -41.28
CA PRO A 201 38.90 -17.56 -41.05
C PRO A 201 37.41 -17.19 -40.83
N ARG A 202 37.17 -16.14 -40.04
CA ARG A 202 35.84 -15.57 -39.81
C ARG A 202 35.40 -14.67 -40.98
N PRO A 203 34.10 -14.68 -41.37
CA PRO A 203 33.56 -13.73 -42.34
C PRO A 203 33.32 -12.33 -41.74
N PRO A 204 33.28 -11.27 -42.56
CA PRO A 204 33.24 -9.88 -42.09
C PRO A 204 31.86 -9.43 -41.61
N PRO A 205 31.79 -8.40 -40.74
CA PRO A 205 30.55 -7.93 -40.14
C PRO A 205 29.71 -7.08 -41.11
N ARG A 206 28.39 -7.09 -40.90
CA ARG A 206 27.48 -6.03 -41.36
C ARG A 206 27.32 -5.00 -40.26
#